data_AF-A0A0E0A4Z1-F1
#
_entry.id   AF-A0A0E0A4Z1-F1
#
_cell.length_a   1.000
_cell.length_b   1.000
_cell.length_c   1.000
_cell.angle_alpha   90.00
_cell.angle_beta   90.00
_cell.angle_gamma   90.00
#
_symmetry.space_group_name_H-M   'P 1'
#
loop_
_entity.id
_entity.type
_entity.pdbx_description
1 polymer ?
#
loop_
_entity_poly.entity_id
_entity_poly.type
_entity_poly.pdbx_seq_one_letter_code
_entity_poly.pdbx_strand_id
1 'polypeptide(L)' 'MAYETDLGWGAPSRVELVSPFARELVMLLGAAGGGVQVSVSLDEAHMDAFETSWFQTAAGDVTV' A
#
# COMPACT_ATOMS: atom_id res chain seq x y z
N MET A 1 -10.34 -12.77 -1.35
CA MET A 1 -9.48 -11.65 -0.88
C MET A 1 -10.19 -10.33 -1.13
N ALA A 2 -9.73 -9.20 -0.60
CA ALA A 2 -10.45 -7.91 -0.71
C ALA A 2 -10.76 -7.52 -2.18
N TYR A 3 -9.79 -7.71 -3.08
CA TYR A 3 -9.94 -7.46 -4.53
C TYR A 3 -10.75 -8.51 -5.30
N GLU A 4 -11.21 -9.59 -4.66
CA GLU A 4 -12.06 -10.62 -5.28
C GLU A 4 -13.54 -10.46 -4.87
N THR A 5 -13.85 -9.46 -4.03
CA THR A 5 -15.21 -9.28 -3.48
C THR A 5 -16.10 -8.67 -4.54
N ASP A 6 -16.95 -9.48 -5.17
CA ASP A 6 -17.95 -9.01 -6.13
C ASP A 6 -19.35 -8.98 -5.49
N LEU A 7 -19.97 -7.80 -5.51
CA LEU A 7 -21.33 -7.57 -4.99
C LEU A 7 -22.40 -7.52 -6.10
N GLY A 8 -22.04 -7.89 -7.33
CA GLY A 8 -22.91 -7.85 -8.51
C GLY A 8 -22.59 -6.72 -9.49
N TRP A 9 -21.54 -5.94 -9.22
CA TRP A 9 -21.09 -4.83 -10.08
C TRP A 9 -19.63 -4.97 -10.52
N GLY A 10 -19.01 -6.12 -10.25
CA GLY A 10 -17.60 -6.38 -10.45
C GLY A 10 -16.77 -6.13 -9.19
N ALA A 11 -15.51 -6.53 -9.28
CA ALA A 11 -14.54 -6.40 -8.20
C ALA A 11 -14.14 -4.93 -7.94
N PRO A 12 -13.65 -4.59 -6.73
CA PRO A 12 -13.20 -3.24 -6.41
C PRO A 12 -11.97 -2.85 -7.24
N SER A 13 -11.92 -1.60 -7.70
CA SER A 13 -10.75 -1.05 -8.38
C SER A 13 -9.64 -0.64 -7.42
N ARG A 14 -9.97 -0.35 -6.15
CA ARG A 14 -9.05 0.02 -5.08
C ARG A 14 -9.65 -0.35 -3.73
N VAL A 15 -8.79 -0.79 -2.81
CA VAL A 15 -9.13 -1.04 -1.41
C VAL A 15 -8.23 -0.18 -0.54
N GLU A 16 -8.81 0.58 0.38
CA GLU A 16 -8.05 1.30 1.41
C GLU A 16 -8.36 0.75 2.79
N LEU A 17 -7.31 0.47 3.54
CA LEU A 17 -7.40 0.14 4.95
C LEU A 17 -7.22 1.45 5.71
N VAL A 18 -8.24 1.85 6.47
CA VAL A 18 -8.23 3.15 7.16
C VAL A 18 -8.29 2.90 8.66
N SER A 19 -7.31 3.46 9.39
CA SER A 19 -7.33 3.53 10.84
C SER A 19 -7.31 5.00 11.27
N PRO A 20 -8.40 5.54 11.83
CA PRO A 20 -8.52 6.97 12.14
C PRO A 20 -7.58 7.45 13.26
N PHE A 21 -6.95 6.53 13.99
CA PHE A 21 -6.08 6.85 15.14
C PHE A 21 -4.65 6.36 14.98
N ALA A 22 -4.33 5.68 13.89
CA ALA A 22 -2.98 5.18 13.71
C ALA A 22 -2.09 6.29 13.14
N ARG A 23 -1.09 6.68 13.91
CA ARG A 23 0.09 7.37 13.43
C ARG A 23 1.16 6.29 13.22
N GLU A 24 1.94 6.41 12.16
CA GLU A 24 3.06 5.48 11.88
C GLU A 24 2.60 4.03 11.63
N LEU A 25 1.68 3.86 10.67
CA LEU A 25 1.13 2.56 10.32
C LEU A 25 1.54 2.14 8.90
N VAL A 26 1.91 0.87 8.77
CA VAL A 26 2.08 0.20 7.47
C VAL A 26 1.13 -0.98 7.40
N MET A 27 0.37 -1.05 6.30
CA MET A 27 -0.58 -2.12 6.04
C MET A 27 -0.26 -2.76 4.70
N LEU A 28 -0.35 -4.09 4.66
CA LEU A 28 -0.06 -4.90 3.48
C LEU A 28 -1.33 -5.63 3.05
N LEU A 29 -1.67 -5.50 1.78
CA LEU A 29 -2.81 -6.18 1.18
C LEU A 29 -2.38 -6.89 -0.10
N GLY A 30 -2.80 -8.15 -0.25
CA GLY A 30 -2.58 -8.89 -1.51
C GLY A 30 -3.32 -8.22 -2.67
N ALA A 31 -2.63 -8.03 -3.79
CA ALA A 31 -3.15 -7.47 -5.02
C ALA A 31 -3.14 -8.52 -6.15
N ALA A 32 -3.75 -8.18 -7.29
CA ALA A 32 -3.80 -9.07 -8.44
C ALA A 32 -2.40 -9.41 -8.97
N GLY A 33 -2.26 -10.60 -9.58
CA GLY A 33 -1.00 -11.05 -10.18
C GLY A 33 0.11 -11.36 -9.17
N GLY A 34 -0.23 -11.62 -7.91
CA GLY A 34 0.75 -11.85 -6.83
C GLY A 34 1.41 -10.56 -6.32
N GLY A 35 0.90 -9.40 -6.74
CA GLY A 35 1.36 -8.11 -6.22
C GLY A 35 0.97 -7.89 -4.76
N VAL A 36 1.59 -6.90 -4.13
CA VAL A 36 1.26 -6.44 -2.79
C VAL A 36 1.01 -4.94 -2.85
N GLN A 37 -0.15 -4.50 -2.38
CA GLN A 37 -0.41 -3.10 -2.09
C GLN A 37 0.13 -2.79 -0.70
N VAL A 38 0.90 -1.69 -0.60
CA VAL A 38 1.40 -1.14 0.65
C VAL A 38 0.69 0.19 0.90
N SER A 39 -0.06 0.28 2.00
CA SER A 39 -0.65 1.54 2.47
C SER A 39 0.12 2.03 3.69
N VAL A 40 0.64 3.26 3.62
CA VAL A 40 1.49 3.87 4.65
C VAL A 40 0.81 5.12 5.20
N SER A 41 0.75 5.25 6.52
CA SER A 41 0.24 6.42 7.21
C SER A 41 1.33 6.99 8.12
N LEU A 42 1.81 8.17 7.75
CA LEU A 42 2.85 8.93 8.42
C LEU A 42 2.39 10.39 8.51
N ASP A 43 3.05 11.18 9.36
CA ASP A 43 2.96 12.64 9.20
C ASP A 43 3.69 13.11 7.93
N GLU A 44 3.43 14.35 7.55
CA GLU A 44 3.92 14.95 6.30
C GLU A 44 5.44 14.89 6.17
N ALA A 45 6.18 15.26 7.21
CA ALA A 45 7.64 15.28 7.17
C ALA A 45 8.24 13.89 6.99
N HIS A 46 7.65 12.87 7.64
CA HIS A 46 8.07 11.48 7.48
C HIS A 46 7.63 10.88 6.14
N MET A 47 6.51 11.32 5.57
CA MET A 47 6.03 10.84 4.28
C MET A 47 6.96 11.27 3.13
N ASP A 48 7.43 12.52 3.13
CA ASP A 48 8.38 13.02 2.11
C ASP A 48 9.71 12.24 2.11
N ALA A 49 10.22 11.95 3.31
CA ALA A 49 11.42 11.14 3.49
C ALA A 49 11.18 9.69 3.03
N PHE A 50 10.03 9.12 3.38
CA PHE A 50 9.65 7.76 2.98
C PHE A 50 9.54 7.64 1.46
N GLU A 51 8.88 8.57 0.77
CA GLU A 51 8.73 8.55 -0.69
C GLU A 51 10.08 8.56 -1.40
N THR A 52 11.01 9.42 -0.93
CA THR A 52 12.37 9.49 -1.45
C THR A 52 13.11 8.15 -1.29
N SER A 53 13.07 7.55 -0.10
CA SER A 53 13.72 6.26 0.15
C SER A 53 13.07 5.12 -0.63
N TRP A 54 11.74 5.09 -0.71
CA TRP A 54 10.98 4.06 -1.41
C TRP A 54 11.34 4.00 -2.89
N PHE A 55 11.39 5.14 -3.58
CA PHE A 55 11.76 5.16 -5.00
C PHE A 55 13.22 4.81 -5.23
N GLN A 56 14.12 5.16 -4.32
CA GLN A 56 15.52 4.73 -4.41
C GLN A 56 15.64 3.20 -4.28
N THR A 57 14.92 2.60 -3.35
CA THR A 57 14.91 1.13 -3.16
C THR A 57 14.16 0.39 -4.26
N ALA A 58 13.11 0.97 -4.83
CA ALA A 58 12.37 0.35 -5.94
C ALA A 58 13.10 0.48 -7.30
N ALA A 59 13.90 1.53 -7.49
CA ALA A 59 14.68 1.76 -8.71
C ALA A 59 16.06 1.09 -8.69
N GLY A 60 16.62 0.82 -7.51
CA GLY A 60 17.78 -0.05 -7.35
C GLY A 60 17.29 -1.49 -7.22
N ASP A 61 17.36 -2.28 -8.29
CA ASP A 61 17.04 -3.72 -8.28
C ASP A 61 17.43 -4.37 -6.96
N VAL A 62 16.41 -4.88 -6.26
CA VAL A 62 16.55 -5.63 -5.00
C VAL A 62 17.44 -6.84 -5.27
N THR A 63 18.71 -6.73 -4.88
CA THR A 63 19.61 -7.87 -4.72
C THR A 63 19.42 -8.37 -3.30
N VAL A 64 18.51 -9.32 -3.12
CA VAL A 64 18.55 -10.26 -1.99
C VAL A 64 19.39 -11.45 -2.39
#